data_AF-A0A1Q3GUV2-F1
#
_entry.id   AF-A0A1Q3GUV2-F1
#
_cell.length_a   1.000
_cell.length_b   1.000
_cell.length_c   1.000
_cell.angle_alpha   90.00
_cell.angle_beta   90.00
_cell.angle_gamma   90.00
#
_symmetry.space_group_name_H-M   'P 1'
#
loop_
_entity.id
_entity.type
_entity.pdbx_description
1 polymer ?
#
loop_
_entity_poly.entity_id
_entity_poly.type
_entity_poly.pdbx_seq_one_letter_code
_entity_poly.pdbx_strand_id
1 'polypeptide(L)'
;MNSSNALLLTLLTCFFAFVCNAQTAIEGDYYSSEIGLKKVSIKQKKGGYISVTGFLAKGNKKISHTYKPVGNSKKIFEKKLSYNRYSRLDFSSKDFITDLSLNGDRKVLRVQVLARKWKYIRKNLKKEQRKVGHILPLNPTSNFHQKNNSKIVFFSEKPVIGKEDLSKVKTSFKAGDVIWAVAYLPVSLSKYNLYISGQNELKFAIGTTEDANSLEMSNWGGFVQHSLPISVQERAKNYVVFQVYPASLRAEMNLKAAMSITNAVQSLEPTDHLVKVRFEYLGRRSNKVTGTFTLDCSEGMDKAKQTAKAFKQAYLESKELPKAMMTNASLEQKALEAIQRFGKAAGWDTKFVKAIITSPTWQTVTDPATGAIKGRMVEAACIAKWANGDCGYQYFTFIQEHQGGGKYAEGIRRYSTGYRSAIDCKNVK
;
A
#
# COMPACT_ATOMS: atom_id res chain seq x y z
N MET A 1 32.51 -43.36 -45.82
CA MET A 1 31.61 -42.75 -44.81
C MET A 1 31.69 -43.58 -43.54
N ASN A 2 32.12 -42.98 -42.42
CA ASN A 2 32.38 -43.70 -41.17
C ASN A 2 31.09 -44.25 -40.56
N SER A 3 31.02 -45.58 -40.39
CA SER A 3 29.90 -46.31 -39.80
C SER A 3 29.56 -45.86 -38.37
N SER A 4 30.52 -45.27 -37.65
CA SER A 4 30.31 -44.71 -36.31
C SER A 4 29.36 -43.50 -36.27
N ASN A 5 29.36 -42.67 -37.32
CA ASN A 5 28.52 -41.47 -37.37
C ASN A 5 27.07 -41.80 -37.73
N ALA A 6 26.84 -42.87 -38.50
CA ALA A 6 25.49 -43.36 -38.78
C ALA A 6 24.84 -43.92 -37.51
N LEU A 7 25.58 -44.71 -36.71
CA LEU A 7 25.05 -45.31 -35.48
C LEU A 7 24.69 -44.25 -34.41
N LEU A 8 25.50 -43.20 -34.27
CA LEU A 8 25.23 -42.10 -33.33
C LEU A 8 24.01 -41.28 -33.75
N LEU A 9 23.82 -41.05 -35.05
CA LEU A 9 22.66 -40.33 -35.58
C LEU A 9 21.37 -41.16 -35.43
N THR A 10 21.44 -42.48 -35.63
CA THR A 10 20.32 -43.40 -35.38
C THR A 10 19.97 -43.50 -33.88
N LEU A 11 20.97 -43.54 -33.00
CA LEU A 11 20.73 -43.51 -31.55
C LEU A 11 20.16 -42.16 -31.07
N LEU A 12 20.61 -41.02 -31.62
CA LEU A 12 20.02 -39.72 -31.32
C LEU A 12 18.58 -39.63 -31.83
N THR A 13 18.29 -40.10 -33.03
CA THR A 13 16.92 -40.09 -33.59
C THR A 13 15.99 -41.05 -32.85
N CYS A 14 16.47 -42.20 -32.38
CA CYS A 14 15.71 -43.09 -31.50
C CYS A 14 15.48 -42.49 -30.10
N PHE A 15 16.46 -41.79 -29.52
CA PHE A 15 16.27 -41.08 -28.24
C PHE A 15 15.32 -39.88 -28.38
N PHE A 16 15.32 -39.18 -29.51
CA PHE A 16 14.36 -38.12 -29.81
C PHE A 16 12.95 -38.66 -30.12
N ALA A 17 12.82 -39.85 -30.71
CA ALA A 17 11.52 -40.51 -30.91
C ALA A 17 10.94 -41.10 -29.61
N PHE A 18 11.81 -41.47 -28.65
CA PHE A 18 11.45 -41.89 -27.29
C PHE A 18 11.40 -40.76 -26.27
N VAL A 19 11.45 -39.49 -26.70
CA VAL A 19 10.62 -38.46 -26.05
C VAL A 19 9.17 -38.78 -26.40
N CYS A 20 8.74 -39.96 -25.95
CA CYS A 20 7.37 -40.42 -25.97
C CYS A 20 6.56 -39.23 -25.49
N ASN A 21 5.52 -38.93 -26.26
CA ASN A 21 4.31 -38.33 -25.74
C ASN A 21 3.90 -39.15 -24.51
N ALA A 22 4.51 -38.87 -23.35
CA ALA A 22 3.92 -39.16 -22.07
C ALA A 22 2.68 -38.29 -22.09
N GLN A 23 1.61 -38.87 -22.65
CA GLN A 23 0.31 -38.27 -22.77
C GLN A 23 0.04 -37.67 -21.41
N THR A 24 0.05 -36.34 -21.35
CA THR A 24 0.15 -35.68 -20.06
C THR A 24 -1.06 -36.17 -19.27
N ALA A 25 -0.84 -36.70 -18.06
CA ALA A 25 -1.87 -37.41 -17.28
C ALA A 25 -3.17 -36.61 -17.04
N ILE A 26 -3.16 -35.34 -17.44
CA ILE A 26 -4.18 -34.31 -17.40
C ILE A 26 -5.28 -34.55 -18.46
N GLU A 27 -4.98 -35.04 -19.66
CA GLU A 27 -5.98 -35.17 -20.74
C GLU A 27 -6.97 -36.32 -20.52
N GLY A 28 -8.23 -36.08 -20.87
CA GLY A 28 -9.27 -37.10 -20.89
C GLY A 28 -10.51 -36.69 -20.13
N ASP A 29 -11.26 -37.70 -19.72
CA ASP A 29 -12.61 -37.54 -19.21
C ASP A 29 -12.69 -37.76 -17.70
N TYR A 30 -13.41 -36.87 -17.03
CA TYR A 30 -13.58 -36.83 -15.60
C TYR A 30 -15.07 -36.74 -15.25
N TYR A 31 -15.50 -37.48 -14.22
CA TYR A 31 -16.77 -37.22 -13.56
C TYR A 31 -16.65 -35.95 -12.71
N SER A 32 -17.75 -35.23 -12.49
CA SER A 32 -17.78 -34.04 -11.63
C SER A 32 -18.66 -34.23 -10.40
N SER A 33 -18.28 -33.59 -9.30
CA SER A 33 -19.13 -33.47 -8.11
C SER A 33 -20.19 -32.37 -8.20
N GLU A 34 -20.19 -31.56 -9.26
CA GLU A 34 -21.15 -30.48 -9.42
C GLU A 34 -22.53 -30.98 -9.86
N ILE A 35 -23.55 -30.51 -9.14
CA ILE A 35 -24.95 -30.76 -9.48
C ILE A 35 -25.23 -30.25 -10.90
N GLY A 36 -25.77 -31.12 -11.74
CA GLY A 36 -26.10 -30.83 -13.13
C GLY A 36 -24.97 -31.07 -14.13
N LEU A 37 -23.71 -31.20 -13.68
CA LEU A 37 -22.55 -31.46 -14.52
C LEU A 37 -22.13 -32.94 -14.41
N LYS A 38 -22.43 -33.74 -15.44
CA LYS A 38 -22.19 -35.21 -15.40
C LYS A 38 -20.72 -35.55 -15.63
N LYS A 39 -20.12 -34.88 -16.63
CA LYS A 39 -18.79 -35.22 -17.15
C LYS A 39 -18.06 -33.96 -17.60
N VAL A 40 -16.74 -33.96 -17.48
CA VAL A 40 -15.84 -32.91 -17.96
C VAL A 40 -14.75 -33.56 -18.79
N SER A 41 -14.51 -33.05 -19.99
CA SER A 41 -13.43 -33.49 -20.87
C SER A 41 -12.35 -32.42 -20.93
N ILE A 42 -11.09 -32.80 -20.72
CA ILE A 42 -9.94 -31.90 -20.70
C ILE A 42 -9.01 -32.26 -21.84
N LYS A 43 -8.64 -31.26 -22.64
CA LYS A 43 -7.70 -31.39 -23.77
C LYS A 43 -6.62 -30.31 -23.67
N GLN A 44 -5.38 -30.69 -23.87
CA GLN A 44 -4.26 -29.76 -23.93
C GLN A 44 -4.35 -28.92 -25.21
N LYS A 45 -3.86 -27.68 -25.14
CA LYS A 45 -3.81 -26.72 -26.24
C LYS A 45 -2.39 -26.17 -26.38
N LYS A 46 -2.12 -25.56 -27.54
CA LYS A 46 -0.84 -24.89 -27.81
C LYS A 46 -0.54 -23.85 -26.73
N GLY A 47 0.74 -23.70 -26.37
CA GLY A 47 1.18 -22.74 -25.35
C GLY A 47 0.90 -23.16 -23.91
N GLY A 48 0.66 -24.47 -23.66
CA GLY A 48 0.42 -25.00 -22.32
C GLY A 48 -0.95 -24.68 -21.75
N TYR A 49 -1.89 -24.18 -22.55
CA TYR A 49 -3.29 -24.00 -22.15
C TYR A 49 -4.02 -25.34 -22.11
N ILE A 50 -5.17 -25.37 -21.43
CA ILE A 50 -6.11 -26.51 -21.51
C ILE A 50 -7.52 -26.03 -21.86
N SER A 51 -8.23 -26.85 -22.63
CA SER A 51 -9.64 -26.69 -22.93
C SER A 51 -10.44 -27.66 -22.08
N VAL A 52 -11.46 -27.15 -21.39
CA VAL A 52 -12.28 -27.90 -20.45
C VAL A 52 -13.72 -27.81 -20.92
N THR A 53 -14.30 -28.93 -21.31
CA THR A 53 -15.66 -29.02 -21.84
C THR A 53 -16.54 -29.82 -20.88
N GLY A 54 -17.50 -29.13 -20.26
CA GLY A 54 -18.50 -29.73 -19.39
C GLY A 54 -19.73 -30.23 -20.15
N PHE A 55 -20.23 -31.40 -19.76
CA PHE A 55 -21.43 -32.05 -20.32
C PHE A 55 -22.51 -32.15 -19.23
N LEU A 56 -23.65 -31.49 -19.47
CA LEU A 56 -24.78 -31.54 -18.53
C LEU A 56 -25.50 -32.89 -18.59
N ALA A 57 -26.21 -33.23 -17.51
CA ALA A 57 -26.95 -34.50 -17.40
C ALA A 57 -27.98 -34.72 -18.53
N LYS A 58 -28.56 -33.66 -19.10
CA LYS A 58 -29.54 -33.69 -20.20
C LYS A 58 -28.91 -33.74 -21.62
N GLY A 59 -27.64 -34.13 -21.75
CA GLY A 59 -27.01 -34.54 -23.02
C GLY A 59 -26.57 -33.44 -23.99
N ASN A 60 -27.27 -32.31 -24.09
CA ASN A 60 -27.11 -31.45 -25.28
C ASN A 60 -26.31 -30.15 -25.06
N LYS A 61 -26.23 -29.61 -23.84
CA LYS A 61 -25.52 -28.33 -23.60
C LYS A 61 -24.07 -28.58 -23.19
N LYS A 62 -23.14 -28.13 -24.03
CA LYS A 62 -21.70 -28.11 -23.76
C LYS A 62 -21.29 -26.73 -23.30
N ILE A 63 -20.56 -26.65 -22.19
CA ILE A 63 -19.90 -25.42 -21.76
C ILE A 63 -18.41 -25.65 -21.94
N SER A 64 -17.76 -24.88 -22.82
CA SER A 64 -16.34 -25.03 -23.11
C SER A 64 -15.56 -23.79 -22.68
N HIS A 65 -14.46 -24.00 -21.97
CA HIS A 65 -13.67 -22.96 -21.36
C HIS A 65 -12.18 -23.24 -21.54
N THR A 66 -11.41 -22.21 -21.90
CA THR A 66 -9.94 -22.29 -21.98
C THR A 66 -9.34 -21.77 -20.68
N TYR A 67 -8.41 -22.54 -20.11
CA TYR A 67 -7.67 -22.20 -18.90
C TYR A 67 -6.20 -21.98 -19.23
N LYS A 68 -5.61 -20.98 -18.61
CA LYS A 68 -4.20 -20.61 -18.71
C LYS A 68 -3.41 -21.22 -17.56
N PRO A 69 -2.18 -21.71 -17.77
CA PRO A 69 -1.31 -22.10 -16.65
C PRO A 69 -1.01 -20.91 -15.73
N VAL A 70 -0.99 -21.17 -14.42
CA VAL A 70 -0.61 -20.16 -13.42
C VAL A 70 0.90 -20.15 -13.26
N GLY A 71 1.53 -19.03 -13.66
CA GLY A 71 2.99 -18.94 -13.70
C GLY A 71 3.58 -20.00 -14.63
N ASN A 72 4.60 -20.71 -14.16
CA ASN A 72 5.22 -21.84 -14.88
C ASN A 72 4.65 -23.21 -14.43
N SER A 73 3.53 -23.22 -13.70
CA SER A 73 2.94 -24.45 -13.19
C SER A 73 2.35 -25.31 -14.30
N LYS A 74 2.72 -26.60 -14.30
CA LYS A 74 2.08 -27.63 -15.14
C LYS A 74 0.85 -28.26 -14.47
N LYS A 75 0.52 -27.87 -13.23
CA LYS A 75 -0.53 -28.49 -12.40
C LYS A 75 -1.63 -27.53 -11.98
N ILE A 76 -1.49 -26.24 -12.26
CA ILE A 76 -2.46 -25.22 -11.81
C ILE A 76 -2.85 -24.41 -13.03
N PHE A 77 -4.15 -24.40 -13.32
CA PHE A 77 -4.69 -23.69 -14.48
C PHE A 77 -5.85 -22.81 -14.03
N GLU A 78 -5.96 -21.62 -14.60
CA GLU A 78 -6.98 -20.66 -14.22
C GLU A 78 -7.66 -20.03 -15.42
N LYS A 79 -8.94 -19.72 -15.22
CA LYS A 79 -9.74 -18.91 -16.11
C LYS A 79 -10.37 -17.78 -15.31
N LYS A 80 -10.23 -16.55 -15.82
CA LYS A 80 -11.01 -15.41 -15.33
C LYS A 80 -12.45 -15.51 -15.83
N LEU A 81 -13.39 -15.36 -14.92
CA LEU A 81 -14.83 -15.32 -15.17
C LEU A 81 -15.33 -13.86 -15.09
N SER A 82 -16.64 -13.64 -15.29
CA SER A 82 -17.28 -12.36 -15.05
C SER A 82 -17.21 -11.94 -13.58
N TYR A 83 -17.46 -10.65 -13.30
CA TYR A 83 -17.53 -10.10 -11.94
C TYR A 83 -16.29 -10.36 -11.07
N ASN A 84 -15.10 -10.33 -11.68
CA ASN A 84 -13.82 -10.56 -11.00
C ASN A 84 -13.74 -11.91 -10.27
N ARG A 85 -14.42 -12.94 -10.78
CA ARG A 85 -14.32 -14.32 -10.29
C ARG A 85 -13.32 -15.12 -11.12
N TYR A 86 -12.87 -16.23 -10.58
CA TYR A 86 -11.96 -17.15 -11.25
C TYR A 86 -12.46 -18.59 -11.06
N SER A 87 -12.24 -19.44 -12.06
CA SER A 87 -12.21 -20.89 -11.86
C SER A 87 -10.75 -21.34 -11.94
N ARG A 88 -10.34 -22.18 -11.00
CA ARG A 88 -8.98 -22.70 -10.85
C ARG A 88 -9.02 -24.22 -10.76
N LEU A 89 -8.20 -24.87 -11.58
CA LEU A 89 -8.02 -26.30 -11.61
C LEU A 89 -6.66 -26.66 -11.01
N ASP A 90 -6.68 -27.31 -9.85
CA ASP A 90 -5.50 -27.85 -9.19
C ASP A 90 -5.42 -29.37 -9.44
N PHE A 91 -4.45 -29.77 -10.25
CA PHE A 91 -4.18 -31.17 -10.60
C PHE A 91 -3.38 -31.86 -9.48
N SER A 92 -3.98 -32.89 -8.89
CA SER A 92 -3.34 -33.72 -7.87
C SER A 92 -2.52 -34.85 -8.50
N SER A 93 -1.57 -35.41 -7.75
CA SER A 93 -0.82 -36.60 -8.17
C SER A 93 -1.64 -37.90 -8.14
N LYS A 94 -2.91 -37.87 -7.70
CA LYS A 94 -3.75 -39.04 -7.43
C LYS A 94 -5.05 -39.11 -8.27
N ASP A 95 -4.96 -38.84 -9.58
CA ASP A 95 -6.06 -38.99 -10.56
C ASP A 95 -7.33 -38.15 -10.32
N PHE A 96 -7.22 -37.05 -9.58
CA PHE A 96 -8.32 -36.10 -9.41
C PHE A 96 -7.84 -34.65 -9.54
N ILE A 97 -8.79 -33.78 -9.86
CA ILE A 97 -8.60 -32.35 -10.05
C ILE A 97 -9.52 -31.65 -9.07
N THR A 98 -9.01 -30.66 -8.36
CA THR A 98 -9.82 -29.79 -7.53
C THR A 98 -10.19 -28.57 -8.36
N ASP A 99 -11.48 -28.40 -8.65
CA ASP A 99 -12.01 -27.21 -9.32
C ASP A 99 -12.53 -26.23 -8.26
N LEU A 100 -11.96 -25.03 -8.26
CA LEU A 100 -12.15 -24.01 -7.24
C LEU A 100 -12.76 -22.77 -7.88
N SER A 101 -13.89 -22.34 -7.36
CA SER A 101 -14.42 -21.00 -7.66
C SER A 101 -13.83 -20.00 -6.68
N LEU A 102 -13.14 -18.98 -7.19
CA LEU A 102 -12.51 -17.93 -6.39
C LEU A 102 -13.17 -16.57 -6.66
N ASN A 103 -13.16 -15.69 -5.66
CA ASN A 103 -13.51 -14.28 -5.84
C ASN A 103 -12.28 -13.44 -6.26
N GLY A 104 -12.47 -12.12 -6.36
CA GLY A 104 -11.42 -11.16 -6.72
C GLY A 104 -10.22 -11.14 -5.78
N ASP A 105 -10.47 -11.41 -4.49
CA ASP A 105 -9.45 -11.51 -3.45
C ASP A 105 -8.84 -12.91 -3.34
N ARG A 106 -9.19 -13.83 -4.25
CA ARG A 106 -8.73 -15.22 -4.26
C ARG A 106 -9.27 -16.09 -3.12
N LYS A 107 -10.32 -15.63 -2.43
CA LYS A 107 -11.05 -16.43 -1.45
C LYS A 107 -11.83 -17.53 -2.18
N VAL A 108 -11.66 -18.77 -1.73
CA VAL A 108 -12.37 -19.93 -2.25
C VAL A 108 -13.84 -19.84 -1.84
N LEU A 109 -14.72 -19.67 -2.82
CA LEU A 109 -16.17 -19.60 -2.65
C LEU A 109 -16.81 -20.99 -2.70
N ARG A 110 -16.31 -21.84 -3.59
CA ARG A 110 -16.84 -23.18 -3.81
C ARG A 110 -15.73 -24.10 -4.27
N VAL A 111 -15.88 -25.37 -3.91
CA VAL A 111 -14.97 -26.45 -4.28
C VAL A 111 -15.76 -27.55 -4.96
N GLN A 112 -15.17 -28.11 -6.00
CA GLN A 112 -15.64 -29.30 -6.69
C GLN A 112 -14.46 -30.24 -6.93
N VAL A 113 -14.76 -31.52 -7.11
CA VAL A 113 -13.77 -32.53 -7.44
C VAL A 113 -14.13 -33.17 -8.76
N LEU A 114 -13.17 -33.17 -9.68
CA LEU A 114 -13.23 -33.93 -10.92
C LEU A 114 -12.35 -35.16 -10.78
N ALA A 115 -12.83 -36.34 -11.14
CA ALA A 115 -12.00 -37.55 -11.10
C ALA A 115 -12.39 -38.55 -12.18
N ARG A 116 -11.43 -39.35 -12.65
CA ARG A 116 -11.70 -40.41 -13.66
C ARG A 116 -12.59 -41.53 -13.13
N LYS A 117 -12.67 -41.71 -11.81
CA LYS A 117 -13.52 -42.72 -11.15
C LYS A 117 -14.37 -42.05 -10.07
N TRP A 118 -15.67 -42.34 -10.06
CA TRP A 118 -16.64 -41.75 -9.11
C TRP A 118 -16.26 -41.92 -7.63
N LYS A 119 -15.67 -43.06 -7.26
CA LYS A 119 -15.21 -43.32 -5.88
C LYS A 119 -14.23 -42.27 -5.35
N TYR A 120 -13.39 -41.69 -6.22
CA TYR A 120 -12.42 -40.66 -5.83
C TYR A 120 -13.08 -39.30 -5.59
N ILE A 121 -14.21 -39.02 -6.22
CA ILE A 121 -14.99 -37.81 -5.94
C ILE A 121 -15.47 -37.86 -4.49
N ARG A 122 -16.18 -38.92 -4.11
CA ARG A 122 -16.72 -39.07 -2.74
C ARG A 122 -15.63 -39.01 -1.69
N LYS A 123 -14.48 -39.67 -1.94
CA LYS A 123 -13.34 -39.70 -1.02
C LYS A 123 -12.71 -38.31 -0.80
N ASN A 124 -12.55 -37.52 -1.86
CA ASN A 124 -11.79 -36.26 -1.78
C ASN A 124 -12.68 -35.04 -1.55
N LEU A 125 -13.96 -35.06 -1.95
CA LEU A 125 -14.82 -33.88 -1.86
C LEU A 125 -14.91 -33.29 -0.44
N LYS A 126 -15.15 -34.12 0.58
CA LYS A 126 -15.21 -33.66 1.98
C LYS A 126 -13.90 -33.02 2.45
N LYS A 127 -12.76 -33.57 2.02
CA LYS A 127 -11.44 -33.03 2.35
C LYS A 127 -11.22 -31.67 1.69
N GLU A 128 -11.50 -31.59 0.39
CA GLU A 128 -11.26 -30.37 -0.39
C GLU A 128 -12.25 -29.25 -0.03
N GLN A 129 -13.48 -29.57 0.39
CA GLN A 129 -14.46 -28.61 0.90
C GLN A 129 -13.94 -27.78 2.09
N ARG A 130 -12.99 -28.29 2.88
CA ARG A 130 -12.34 -27.53 3.95
C ARG A 130 -11.57 -26.30 3.45
N LYS A 131 -11.28 -26.21 2.15
CA LYS A 131 -10.66 -25.04 1.53
C LYS A 131 -11.62 -23.87 1.35
N VAL A 132 -12.95 -24.08 1.44
CA VAL A 132 -13.91 -22.98 1.32
C VAL A 132 -13.61 -21.93 2.39
N GLY A 133 -13.55 -20.66 1.98
CA GLY A 133 -13.17 -19.55 2.82
C GLY A 133 -11.67 -19.24 2.88
N HIS A 134 -10.80 -20.18 2.49
CA HIS A 134 -9.36 -19.95 2.45
C HIS A 134 -8.98 -19.04 1.27
N ILE A 135 -7.88 -18.30 1.41
CA ILE A 135 -7.35 -17.45 0.34
C ILE A 135 -6.17 -18.18 -0.33
N LEU A 136 -6.18 -18.23 -1.67
CA LEU A 136 -5.15 -18.90 -2.46
C LEU A 136 -4.31 -17.88 -3.25
N PRO A 137 -3.11 -17.51 -2.76
CA PRO A 137 -2.28 -16.54 -3.44
C PRO A 137 -1.90 -16.99 -4.86
N LEU A 138 -1.83 -16.01 -5.76
CA LEU A 138 -1.33 -16.20 -7.11
C LEU A 138 0.19 -16.10 -7.10
N ASN A 139 0.90 -17.17 -7.44
CA ASN A 139 2.36 -17.24 -7.49
C ASN A 139 3.07 -16.80 -6.18
N PRO A 140 2.78 -17.43 -5.03
CA PRO A 140 3.50 -17.11 -3.80
C PRO A 140 5.01 -17.35 -3.98
N THR A 141 5.83 -16.49 -3.36
CA THR A 141 7.29 -16.55 -3.47
C THR A 141 7.91 -17.70 -2.68
N SER A 142 7.22 -18.19 -1.65
CA SER A 142 7.65 -19.28 -0.78
C SER A 142 6.45 -19.92 -0.07
N ASN A 143 6.68 -21.07 0.60
CA ASN A 143 5.68 -21.63 1.51
C ASN A 143 5.34 -20.66 2.66
N PHE A 144 6.31 -19.85 3.08
CA PHE A 144 6.10 -18.82 4.09
C PHE A 144 5.13 -17.74 3.61
N HIS A 145 5.31 -17.24 2.38
CA HIS A 145 4.34 -16.36 1.73
C HIS A 145 2.94 -17.00 1.72
N GLN A 146 2.82 -18.25 1.29
CA GLN A 146 1.52 -18.92 1.22
C GLN A 146 0.80 -18.98 2.57
N LYS A 147 1.53 -19.22 3.67
CA LYS A 147 0.97 -19.25 5.03
C LYS A 147 0.60 -17.87 5.57
N ASN A 148 1.34 -16.84 5.17
CA ASN A 148 1.15 -15.46 5.62
C ASN A 148 0.39 -14.58 4.63
N ASN A 149 -0.26 -15.18 3.64
CA ASN A 149 -1.04 -14.46 2.67
C ASN A 149 -2.12 -13.59 3.34
N SER A 150 -2.28 -12.35 2.86
CA SER A 150 -3.16 -11.33 3.44
C SER A 150 -2.74 -10.86 4.84
N LYS A 151 -1.47 -11.05 5.22
CA LYS A 151 -0.91 -10.57 6.50
C LYS A 151 0.28 -9.66 6.27
N ILE A 152 0.50 -8.77 7.23
CA ILE A 152 1.74 -8.02 7.39
C ILE A 152 2.57 -8.73 8.45
N VAL A 153 3.77 -9.14 8.10
CA VAL A 153 4.71 -9.86 8.98
C VAL A 153 5.91 -8.96 9.27
N PHE A 154 6.37 -8.95 10.50
CA PHE A 154 7.41 -8.03 10.97
C PHE A 154 8.76 -8.73 11.16
N PHE A 155 9.82 -7.97 10.89
CA PHE A 155 11.20 -8.43 10.91
C PHE A 155 12.10 -7.43 11.63
N SER A 156 13.13 -7.91 12.32
CA SER A 156 14.16 -7.06 12.93
C SER A 156 15.21 -6.53 11.95
N GLU A 157 15.17 -6.95 10.69
CA GLU A 157 16.04 -6.48 9.61
C GLU A 157 15.31 -6.59 8.27
N LYS A 158 15.85 -5.96 7.23
CA LYS A 158 15.23 -5.95 5.90
C LYS A 158 15.23 -7.37 5.31
N PRO A 159 14.06 -7.99 5.07
CA PRO A 159 14.01 -9.38 4.62
C PRO A 159 14.26 -9.53 3.12
N VAL A 160 14.85 -10.67 2.73
CA VAL A 160 14.97 -11.09 1.33
C VAL A 160 13.83 -12.06 0.99
N ILE A 161 12.88 -11.61 0.18
CA ILE A 161 11.64 -12.36 -0.08
C ILE A 161 11.89 -13.62 -0.92
N GLY A 162 11.29 -14.73 -0.50
CA GLY A 162 11.55 -16.07 -1.05
C GLY A 162 12.74 -16.78 -0.42
N LYS A 163 13.55 -16.07 0.38
CA LYS A 163 14.67 -16.58 1.17
C LYS A 163 14.62 -15.97 2.58
N GLU A 164 13.42 -15.87 3.14
CA GLU A 164 13.21 -15.21 4.42
C GLU A 164 13.97 -15.95 5.54
N ASP A 165 14.74 -15.20 6.36
CA ASP A 165 15.30 -15.72 7.60
C ASP A 165 14.23 -15.69 8.69
N LEU A 166 13.75 -16.87 9.07
CA LEU A 166 12.69 -17.01 10.07
C LEU A 166 13.14 -16.60 11.48
N SER A 167 14.45 -16.59 11.77
CA SER A 167 14.97 -16.12 13.06
C SER A 167 14.79 -14.61 13.26
N LYS A 168 14.61 -13.88 12.16
CA LYS A 168 14.40 -12.43 12.15
C LYS A 168 12.94 -12.04 12.20
N VAL A 169 12.03 -13.00 11.98
CA VAL A 169 10.59 -12.79 12.12
C VAL A 169 10.28 -12.60 13.60
N LYS A 170 9.72 -11.44 13.95
CA LYS A 170 9.39 -11.11 15.34
C LYS A 170 7.93 -10.68 15.47
N THR A 171 7.36 -10.97 16.63
CA THR A 171 6.04 -10.49 17.05
C THR A 171 6.13 -9.52 18.23
N SER A 172 7.34 -9.28 18.75
CA SER A 172 7.63 -8.32 19.82
C SER A 172 8.94 -7.57 19.54
N PHE A 173 8.97 -6.29 19.86
CA PHE A 173 10.09 -5.37 19.65
C PHE A 173 10.23 -4.43 20.85
N LYS A 174 11.44 -3.95 21.11
CA LYS A 174 11.66 -2.89 22.12
C LYS A 174 11.54 -1.52 21.48
N ALA A 175 11.19 -0.49 22.26
CA ALA A 175 11.19 0.88 21.77
C ALA A 175 12.57 1.27 21.21
N GLY A 176 12.58 1.87 20.02
CA GLY A 176 13.82 2.23 19.31
C GLY A 176 14.47 1.09 18.51
N ASP A 177 13.90 -0.12 18.49
CA ASP A 177 14.30 -1.17 17.56
C ASP A 177 13.87 -0.82 16.12
N VAL A 178 14.70 -1.21 15.15
CA VAL A 178 14.29 -1.11 13.74
C VAL A 178 13.24 -2.19 13.46
N ILE A 179 12.16 -1.78 12.80
CA ILE A 179 11.06 -2.68 12.43
C ILE A 179 10.86 -2.62 10.93
N TRP A 180 11.00 -3.76 10.29
CA TRP A 180 10.67 -3.99 8.90
C TRP A 180 9.37 -4.77 8.79
N ALA A 181 8.65 -4.57 7.70
CA ALA A 181 7.43 -5.32 7.42
C ALA A 181 7.38 -5.83 5.98
N VAL A 182 6.70 -6.95 5.82
CA VAL A 182 6.31 -7.50 4.53
C VAL A 182 4.81 -7.72 4.54
N ALA A 183 4.10 -7.02 3.66
CA ALA A 183 2.72 -7.37 3.36
C ALA A 183 2.71 -8.45 2.28
N TYR A 184 2.30 -9.66 2.63
CA TYR A 184 2.12 -10.77 1.70
C TYR A 184 0.70 -10.73 1.13
N LEU A 185 0.55 -10.70 -0.19
CA LEU A 185 -0.71 -10.41 -0.86
C LEU A 185 -1.18 -11.58 -1.73
N PRO A 186 -2.50 -11.80 -1.86
CA PRO A 186 -3.04 -12.87 -2.69
C PRO A 186 -2.87 -12.62 -4.18
N VAL A 187 -2.68 -11.36 -4.57
CA VAL A 187 -2.52 -10.89 -5.94
C VAL A 187 -1.49 -9.77 -5.98
N SER A 188 -1.08 -9.38 -7.18
CA SER A 188 -0.15 -8.27 -7.39
C SER A 188 -0.61 -6.98 -6.68
N LEU A 189 0.35 -6.22 -6.14
CA LEU A 189 0.14 -4.92 -5.50
C LEU A 189 -0.57 -3.92 -6.43
N SER A 190 -0.46 -4.05 -7.75
CA SER A 190 -1.24 -3.28 -8.73
C SER A 190 -2.77 -3.45 -8.60
N LYS A 191 -3.26 -4.43 -7.83
CA LYS A 191 -4.69 -4.54 -7.48
C LYS A 191 -5.09 -3.72 -6.26
N TYR A 192 -4.12 -3.13 -5.58
CA TYR A 192 -4.27 -2.32 -4.37
C TYR A 192 -4.06 -0.82 -4.64
N ASN A 193 -4.33 -0.36 -5.86
CA ASN A 193 -4.07 1.03 -6.28
C ASN A 193 -4.73 2.10 -5.41
N LEU A 194 -5.84 1.78 -4.74
CA LEU A 194 -6.46 2.67 -3.76
C LEU A 194 -5.48 3.09 -2.65
N TYR A 195 -4.59 2.18 -2.27
CA TYR A 195 -3.58 2.36 -1.22
C TYR A 195 -2.22 2.76 -1.79
N ILE A 196 -2.15 3.16 -3.06
CA ILE A 196 -0.93 3.70 -3.68
C ILE A 196 -1.14 5.20 -3.92
N SER A 197 -0.16 6.04 -3.59
CA SER A 197 -0.18 7.48 -3.86
C SER A 197 0.10 7.78 -5.35
N GLY A 198 -0.12 9.02 -5.77
CA GLY A 198 0.28 9.46 -7.12
C GLY A 198 1.79 9.35 -7.34
N GLN A 199 2.57 9.39 -6.25
CA GLN A 199 4.02 9.23 -6.20
C GLN A 199 4.45 7.75 -6.09
N ASN A 200 3.54 6.81 -6.29
CA ASN A 200 3.76 5.37 -6.15
C ASN A 200 4.16 4.89 -4.74
N GLU A 201 3.81 5.62 -3.69
CA GLU A 201 4.09 5.21 -2.30
C GLU A 201 2.94 4.36 -1.76
N LEU A 202 3.23 3.35 -0.94
CA LEU A 202 2.22 2.64 -0.17
C LEU A 202 1.68 3.54 0.94
N LYS A 203 0.36 3.61 1.01
CA LYS A 203 -0.40 4.29 2.06
C LYS A 203 -0.80 3.29 3.14
N PHE A 204 -0.35 3.54 4.36
CA PHE A 204 -0.64 2.66 5.50
C PHE A 204 -0.94 3.45 6.77
N ALA A 205 -1.69 2.84 7.68
CA ALA A 205 -1.90 3.34 9.03
C ALA A 205 -1.12 2.46 10.01
N ILE A 206 -0.64 3.08 11.08
CA ILE A 206 -0.02 2.43 12.23
C ILE A 206 -0.53 3.10 13.50
N GLY A 207 -0.78 2.31 14.55
CA GLY A 207 -1.30 2.82 15.81
C GLY A 207 -1.38 1.76 16.89
N THR A 208 -1.67 2.17 18.11
CA THR A 208 -1.98 1.23 19.20
C THR A 208 -3.42 0.71 19.09
N THR A 209 -3.67 -0.50 19.55
CA THR A 209 -4.99 -1.15 19.51
C THR A 209 -5.14 -2.04 20.73
N GLU A 210 -6.36 -2.25 21.23
CA GLU A 210 -6.62 -3.13 22.37
C GLU A 210 -6.74 -4.60 21.96
N ASP A 211 -7.16 -4.86 20.71
CA ASP A 211 -7.37 -6.20 20.17
C ASP A 211 -6.81 -6.29 18.76
N ALA A 212 -6.08 -7.37 18.47
CA ALA A 212 -5.53 -7.65 17.15
C ALA A 212 -6.60 -7.71 16.05
N ASN A 213 -7.85 -8.08 16.38
CA ASN A 213 -8.96 -8.17 15.43
C ASN A 213 -9.79 -6.89 15.34
N SER A 214 -9.62 -5.94 16.27
CA SER A 214 -10.38 -4.69 16.28
C SER A 214 -10.16 -3.88 15.00
N LEU A 215 -11.22 -3.20 14.54
CA LEU A 215 -11.12 -2.22 13.46
C LEU A 215 -10.57 -0.88 13.94
N GLU A 216 -10.60 -0.63 15.25
CA GLU A 216 -10.15 0.61 15.84
C GLU A 216 -8.68 0.55 16.23
N MET A 217 -7.98 1.65 15.98
CA MET A 217 -6.63 1.89 16.44
C MET A 217 -6.46 3.39 16.71
N SER A 218 -5.66 3.74 17.71
CA SER A 218 -5.21 5.11 17.92
C SER A 218 -4.08 5.41 16.93
N ASN A 219 -4.44 6.03 15.81
CA ASN A 219 -3.51 6.30 14.71
C ASN A 219 -2.35 7.20 15.15
N TRP A 220 -1.13 6.71 14.96
CA TRP A 220 0.08 7.48 15.22
C TRP A 220 0.22 8.63 14.22
N GLY A 221 0.29 9.83 14.77
CA GLY A 221 0.41 11.07 14.01
C GLY A 221 -0.88 11.56 13.35
N GLY A 222 -2.04 10.94 13.60
CA GLY A 222 -3.33 11.41 13.12
C GLY A 222 -3.55 11.33 11.60
N PHE A 223 -2.61 10.76 10.83
CA PHE A 223 -2.68 10.70 9.37
C PHE A 223 -2.20 9.34 8.83
N VAL A 224 -2.56 9.09 7.57
CA VAL A 224 -2.02 8.00 6.75
C VAL A 224 -0.52 8.24 6.51
N GLN A 225 0.27 7.20 6.75
CA GLN A 225 1.71 7.16 6.53
C GLN A 225 2.05 6.68 5.12
N HIS A 226 3.23 7.04 4.66
CA HIS A 226 3.70 6.77 3.30
C HIS A 226 5.03 6.01 3.35
N SER A 227 5.14 4.94 2.57
CA SER A 227 6.43 4.29 2.31
C SER A 227 7.32 5.15 1.40
N LEU A 228 8.52 4.68 1.09
CA LEU A 228 9.23 5.16 -0.10
C LEU A 228 8.48 4.77 -1.39
N PRO A 229 8.71 5.47 -2.51
CA PRO A 229 8.14 5.11 -3.81
C PRO A 229 8.44 3.67 -4.21
N ILE A 230 7.43 2.97 -4.71
CA ILE A 230 7.49 1.57 -5.14
C ILE A 230 7.63 1.52 -6.65
N SER A 231 8.63 0.79 -7.14
CA SER A 231 8.86 0.66 -8.58
C SER A 231 7.73 -0.09 -9.30
N VAL A 232 7.60 0.08 -10.61
CA VAL A 232 6.62 -0.63 -11.44
C VAL A 232 6.83 -2.16 -11.34
N GLN A 233 8.08 -2.60 -11.31
CA GLN A 233 8.45 -4.01 -11.17
C GLN A 233 8.00 -4.56 -9.81
N GLU A 234 8.17 -3.79 -8.73
CA GLU A 234 7.69 -4.19 -7.40
C GLU A 234 6.16 -4.22 -7.33
N ARG A 235 5.47 -3.30 -8.01
CA ARG A 235 4.00 -3.32 -8.07
C ARG A 235 3.44 -4.58 -8.75
N ALA A 236 4.17 -5.16 -9.69
CA ALA A 236 3.81 -6.43 -10.33
C ALA A 236 3.92 -7.64 -9.37
N LYS A 237 4.62 -7.50 -8.25
CA LYS A 237 4.76 -8.54 -7.23
C LYS A 237 3.54 -8.62 -6.33
N ASN A 238 3.33 -9.77 -5.72
CA ASN A 238 2.26 -10.04 -4.75
C ASN A 238 2.77 -9.87 -3.30
N TYR A 239 3.76 -9.01 -3.10
CA TYR A 239 4.23 -8.61 -1.78
C TYR A 239 4.79 -7.20 -1.85
N VAL A 240 4.92 -6.54 -0.70
CA VAL A 240 5.64 -5.27 -0.57
C VAL A 240 6.44 -5.27 0.73
N VAL A 241 7.71 -4.86 0.63
CA VAL A 241 8.62 -4.69 1.76
C VAL A 241 8.68 -3.19 2.08
N PHE A 242 8.51 -2.83 3.34
CA PHE A 242 8.60 -1.44 3.78
C PHE A 242 9.07 -1.38 5.23
N GLN A 243 9.76 -0.30 5.58
CA GLN A 243 10.11 -0.05 6.97
C GLN A 243 8.88 0.49 7.73
N VAL A 244 8.73 0.08 8.98
CA VAL A 244 7.64 0.48 9.88
C VAL A 244 8.14 1.39 11.00
N TYR A 245 9.33 1.11 11.53
CA TYR A 245 10.00 1.97 12.49
C TYR A 245 11.49 2.08 12.15
N PRO A 246 12.03 3.29 11.98
CA PRO A 246 13.45 3.49 11.71
C PRO A 246 14.27 3.61 13.02
N ALA A 247 15.46 3.01 13.06
CA ALA A 247 16.37 3.17 14.20
C ALA A 247 17.46 4.27 13.99
N SER A 248 17.54 4.88 12.80
CA SER A 248 18.49 5.94 12.50
C SER A 248 18.08 6.73 11.26
N LEU A 249 18.72 7.88 11.00
CA LEU A 249 18.48 8.72 9.82
C LEU A 249 18.80 8.04 8.48
N ARG A 250 19.54 6.92 8.46
CA ARG A 250 19.74 6.09 7.24
C ARG A 250 18.52 5.22 6.92
N ALA A 251 17.33 5.70 7.27
CA ALA A 251 16.09 4.97 7.13
C ALA A 251 15.68 4.80 5.67
N GLU A 252 15.04 3.68 5.38
CA GLU A 252 14.37 3.43 4.11
C GLU A 252 12.87 3.75 4.26
N MET A 253 12.60 4.97 4.68
CA MET A 253 11.26 5.47 4.99
C MET A 253 11.12 6.94 4.58
N ASN A 254 9.91 7.36 4.20
CA ASN A 254 9.60 8.77 3.99
C ASN A 254 9.88 9.57 5.28
N LEU A 255 10.63 10.68 5.17
CA LEU A 255 11.08 11.46 6.32
C LEU A 255 9.93 11.97 7.21
N LYS A 256 8.80 12.38 6.60
CA LYS A 256 7.61 12.81 7.34
C LYS A 256 7.01 11.65 8.13
N ALA A 257 6.94 10.47 7.52
CA ALA A 257 6.41 9.27 8.17
C ALA A 257 7.32 8.82 9.32
N ALA A 258 8.65 8.83 9.10
CA ALA A 258 9.65 8.53 10.12
C ALA A 258 9.52 9.46 11.33
N MET A 259 9.46 10.78 11.10
CA MET A 259 9.24 11.77 12.16
C MET A 259 7.91 11.51 12.89
N SER A 260 6.81 11.30 12.15
CA SER A 260 5.49 11.08 12.72
C SER A 260 5.44 9.85 13.64
N ILE A 261 5.99 8.74 13.18
CA ILE A 261 5.98 7.46 13.89
C ILE A 261 6.90 7.51 15.11
N THR A 262 8.13 8.03 14.96
CA THR A 262 9.08 8.15 16.08
C THR A 262 8.58 9.11 17.15
N ASN A 263 7.90 10.21 16.78
CA ASN A 263 7.24 11.12 17.72
C ASN A 263 6.09 10.45 18.48
N ALA A 264 5.32 9.59 17.83
CA ALA A 264 4.26 8.84 18.50
C ALA A 264 4.85 7.85 19.51
N VAL A 265 5.87 7.08 19.11
CA VAL A 265 6.49 6.07 19.99
C VAL A 265 7.15 6.70 21.22
N GLN A 266 7.88 7.81 21.09
CA GLN A 266 8.50 8.45 22.26
C GLN A 266 7.50 8.99 23.29
N SER A 267 6.23 9.15 22.89
CA SER A 267 5.15 9.68 23.73
C SER A 267 4.30 8.56 24.35
N LEU A 268 4.65 7.29 24.12
CA LEU A 268 3.95 6.16 24.73
C LEU A 268 4.40 5.98 26.18
N GLU A 269 3.45 5.56 27.02
CA GLU A 269 3.73 5.14 28.39
C GLU A 269 4.68 3.94 28.43
N PRO A 270 5.51 3.79 29.49
CA PRO A 270 6.52 2.74 29.60
C PRO A 270 5.91 1.37 29.96
N THR A 271 5.13 0.82 29.04
CA THR A 271 4.44 -0.47 29.13
C THR A 271 4.43 -1.17 27.77
N ASP A 272 3.89 -2.38 27.72
CA ASP A 272 3.65 -3.07 26.46
C ASP A 272 2.46 -2.47 25.71
N HIS A 273 2.66 -2.17 24.43
CA HIS A 273 1.61 -1.71 23.54
C HIS A 273 1.38 -2.70 22.41
N LEU A 274 0.13 -3.11 22.19
CA LEU A 274 -0.22 -3.84 20.98
C LEU A 274 -0.35 -2.85 19.82
N VAL A 275 0.55 -2.97 18.85
CA VAL A 275 0.64 -2.10 17.68
C VAL A 275 0.05 -2.82 16.46
N LYS A 276 -0.74 -2.11 15.68
CA LYS A 276 -1.37 -2.59 14.45
C LYS A 276 -0.90 -1.79 13.25
N VAL A 277 -0.63 -2.47 12.15
CA VAL A 277 -0.33 -1.89 10.84
C VAL A 277 -1.35 -2.39 9.82
N ARG A 278 -1.84 -1.51 8.95
CA ARG A 278 -2.76 -1.86 7.85
C ARG A 278 -2.64 -0.93 6.66
N PHE A 279 -3.13 -1.35 5.50
CA PHE A 279 -3.31 -0.42 4.38
C PHE A 279 -4.52 0.49 4.64
N GLU A 280 -4.37 1.80 4.40
CA GLU A 280 -5.43 2.78 4.66
C GLU A 280 -5.33 3.98 3.71
N TYR A 281 -6.49 4.50 3.27
CA TYR A 281 -6.57 5.73 2.50
C TYR A 281 -7.92 6.44 2.71
N LEU A 282 -7.89 7.70 3.17
CA LEU A 282 -9.09 8.54 3.38
C LEU A 282 -10.23 7.80 4.11
N GLY A 283 -9.91 7.16 5.24
CA GLY A 283 -10.87 6.38 6.04
C GLY A 283 -11.26 5.02 5.43
N ARG A 284 -10.83 4.69 4.21
CA ARG A 284 -10.99 3.35 3.64
C ARG A 284 -9.89 2.45 4.20
N ARG A 285 -10.29 1.57 5.11
CA ARG A 285 -9.42 0.66 5.85
C ARG A 285 -9.37 -0.71 5.16
N SER A 286 -8.18 -1.24 4.94
CA SER A 286 -8.04 -2.64 4.49
C SER A 286 -8.16 -3.57 5.69
N ASN A 287 -9.33 -4.19 5.87
CA ASN A 287 -9.50 -5.24 6.88
C ASN A 287 -8.88 -6.58 6.45
N LYS A 288 -8.26 -6.63 5.27
CA LYS A 288 -7.75 -7.85 4.64
C LYS A 288 -6.23 -7.91 4.58
N VAL A 289 -5.53 -6.82 4.89
CA VAL A 289 -4.07 -6.76 4.87
C VAL A 289 -3.64 -6.00 6.10
N THR A 290 -3.44 -6.74 7.18
CA THR A 290 -3.11 -6.21 8.51
C THR A 290 -2.02 -7.06 9.16
N GLY A 291 -1.33 -6.48 10.13
CA GLY A 291 -0.44 -7.20 11.02
C GLY A 291 -0.39 -6.51 12.37
N THR A 292 -0.08 -7.29 13.40
CA THR A 292 0.08 -6.80 14.76
C THR A 292 1.38 -7.30 15.38
N PHE A 293 1.95 -6.50 16.28
CA PHE A 293 3.11 -6.84 17.09
C PHE A 293 3.02 -6.12 18.44
N THR A 294 3.73 -6.63 19.44
CA THR A 294 3.90 -5.97 20.74
C THR A 294 5.12 -5.05 20.69
N LEU A 295 4.96 -3.82 21.17
CA LEU A 295 6.05 -2.88 21.39
C LEU A 295 6.24 -2.71 22.88
N ASP A 296 7.35 -3.24 23.39
CA ASP A 296 7.81 -3.06 24.77
C ASP A 296 8.43 -1.67 24.91
N CYS A 297 7.72 -0.77 25.58
CA CYS A 297 8.20 0.56 25.93
C CYS A 297 8.76 0.64 27.36
N SER A 298 8.85 -0.46 28.09
CA SER A 298 9.53 -0.49 29.40
C SER A 298 11.05 -0.34 29.23
N GLU A 299 11.59 -0.74 28.08
CA GLU A 299 12.99 -0.56 27.68
C GLU A 299 13.14 0.22 26.37
N GLY A 300 14.32 0.81 26.14
CA GLY A 300 14.69 1.43 24.86
C GLY A 300 14.09 2.81 24.58
N MET A 301 13.28 3.36 25.49
CA MET A 301 12.65 4.68 25.32
C MET A 301 13.64 5.83 25.16
N ASP A 302 14.82 5.77 25.76
CA ASP A 302 15.86 6.81 25.57
C ASP A 302 16.34 6.84 24.12
N LYS A 303 16.56 5.66 23.53
CA LYS A 303 16.90 5.53 22.11
C LYS A 303 15.76 6.01 21.22
N ALA A 304 14.51 5.70 21.57
CA ALA A 304 13.34 6.18 20.84
C ALA A 304 13.22 7.72 20.86
N LYS A 305 13.42 8.35 22.03
CA LYS A 305 13.46 9.82 22.20
C LYS A 305 14.59 10.46 21.39
N GLN A 306 15.79 9.89 21.43
CA GLN A 306 16.92 10.37 20.62
C GLN A 306 16.62 10.28 19.12
N THR A 307 16.05 9.16 18.68
CA THR A 307 15.66 8.92 17.29
C THR A 307 14.58 9.91 16.86
N ALA A 308 13.55 10.13 17.68
CA ALA A 308 12.49 11.10 17.41
C ALA A 308 13.03 12.54 17.30
N LYS A 309 13.94 12.95 18.20
CA LYS A 309 14.62 14.25 18.13
C LYS A 309 15.40 14.39 16.82
N ALA A 310 16.16 13.38 16.42
CA ALA A 310 16.94 13.40 15.18
C ALA A 310 16.03 13.52 13.94
N PHE A 311 14.94 12.75 13.87
CA PHE A 311 14.01 12.83 12.75
C PHE A 311 13.20 14.12 12.72
N LYS A 312 12.79 14.65 13.89
CA LYS A 312 12.16 15.98 13.98
C LYS A 312 13.10 17.04 13.42
N GLN A 313 14.36 17.03 13.85
CA GLN A 313 15.37 17.98 13.37
C GLN A 313 15.59 17.85 11.86
N ALA A 314 15.84 16.64 11.36
CA ALA A 314 16.05 16.40 9.94
C ALA A 314 14.82 16.82 9.09
N TYR A 315 13.61 16.59 9.59
CA TYR A 315 12.39 17.03 8.92
C TYR A 315 12.28 18.55 8.86
N LEU A 316 12.62 19.26 9.94
CA LEU A 316 12.60 20.72 9.97
C LEU A 316 13.68 21.33 9.07
N GLU A 317 14.87 20.72 9.02
CA GLU A 317 15.97 21.12 8.14
C GLU A 317 15.63 20.89 6.66
N SER A 318 14.83 19.86 6.35
CA SER A 318 14.38 19.59 4.98
C SER A 318 13.28 20.55 4.51
N LYS A 319 12.84 21.51 5.33
CA LYS A 319 11.82 22.50 4.96
C LYS A 319 12.47 23.81 4.53
N GLU A 320 12.07 24.23 3.34
CA GLU A 320 12.43 25.53 2.79
C GLU A 320 11.31 26.55 3.06
N LEU A 321 11.70 27.83 3.07
CA LEU A 321 10.74 28.91 3.04
C LEU A 321 10.00 28.92 1.68
N PRO A 322 8.73 29.36 1.64
CA PRO A 322 8.02 29.52 0.38
C PRO A 322 8.76 30.46 -0.57
N LYS A 323 8.77 30.12 -1.86
CA LYS A 323 9.32 31.00 -2.89
C LYS A 323 8.42 32.22 -3.04
N ALA A 324 9.01 33.41 -3.05
CA ALA A 324 8.29 34.64 -3.38
C ALA A 324 7.75 34.55 -4.82
N MET A 325 6.45 34.81 -4.99
CA MET A 325 5.81 34.92 -6.31
C MET A 325 5.68 36.38 -6.76
N MET A 326 5.88 37.32 -5.84
CA MET A 326 5.96 38.75 -6.09
C MET A 326 6.99 39.36 -5.15
N THR A 327 7.97 40.08 -5.68
CA THR A 327 8.95 40.81 -4.85
C THR A 327 8.49 42.26 -4.71
N ASN A 328 7.94 42.61 -3.54
CA ASN A 328 7.47 43.96 -3.24
C ASN A 328 7.70 44.30 -1.76
N ALA A 329 8.84 44.92 -1.45
CA ALA A 329 9.26 45.21 -0.08
C ALA A 329 8.23 46.06 0.70
N SER A 330 7.57 47.02 0.05
CA SER A 330 6.53 47.83 0.68
C SER A 330 5.31 47.00 1.07
N LEU A 331 4.88 46.10 0.19
CA LEU A 331 3.74 45.21 0.47
C LEU A 331 4.08 44.17 1.55
N GLU A 332 5.28 43.61 1.52
CA GLU A 332 5.78 42.68 2.55
C GLU A 332 5.80 43.35 3.93
N GLN A 333 6.31 44.59 4.01
CA GLN A 333 6.32 45.37 5.25
C GLN A 333 4.89 45.66 5.74
N LYS A 334 3.98 46.08 4.84
CA LYS A 334 2.56 46.30 5.19
C LYS A 334 1.89 45.02 5.69
N ALA A 335 2.22 43.86 5.11
CA ALA A 335 1.70 42.56 5.56
C ALA A 335 2.23 42.18 6.94
N LEU A 336 3.52 42.38 7.17
CA LEU A 336 4.16 42.15 8.47
C LEU A 336 3.53 43.03 9.57
N GLU A 337 3.37 44.33 9.33
CA GLU A 337 2.76 45.26 10.28
C GLU A 337 1.28 44.93 10.53
N ALA A 338 0.54 44.58 9.48
CA ALA A 338 -0.85 44.17 9.60
C ALA A 338 -1.00 42.93 10.49
N ILE A 339 -0.13 41.92 10.32
CA ILE A 339 -0.20 40.71 11.14
C ILE A 339 0.33 40.90 12.56
N GLN A 340 1.36 41.72 12.77
CA GLN A 340 1.85 42.05 14.12
C GLN A 340 0.80 42.81 14.94
N ARG A 341 0.12 43.79 14.32
CA ARG A 341 -0.99 44.51 14.94
C ARG A 341 -2.15 43.59 15.26
N PHE A 342 -2.54 42.72 14.34
CA PHE A 342 -3.58 41.72 14.58
C PHE A 342 -3.18 40.77 15.71
N GLY A 343 -1.96 40.24 15.69
CA GLY A 343 -1.44 39.34 16.72
C GLY A 343 -1.45 40.00 18.11
N LYS A 344 -0.99 41.24 18.22
CA LYS A 344 -1.05 42.01 19.48
C LYS A 344 -2.49 42.18 19.97
N ALA A 345 -3.41 42.56 19.10
CA ALA A 345 -4.83 42.74 19.46
C ALA A 345 -5.51 41.41 19.85
N ALA A 346 -5.09 40.30 19.23
CA ALA A 346 -5.60 38.95 19.50
C ALA A 346 -4.90 38.25 20.68
N GLY A 347 -3.95 38.91 21.35
CA GLY A 347 -3.19 38.32 22.46
C GLY A 347 -2.25 37.18 22.04
N TRP A 348 -1.76 37.19 20.80
CA TRP A 348 -0.85 36.16 20.31
C TRP A 348 0.57 36.41 20.81
N ASP A 349 1.12 35.43 21.53
CA ASP A 349 2.53 35.41 21.94
C ASP A 349 3.44 34.88 20.80
N THR A 350 3.24 35.41 19.59
CA THR A 350 3.95 35.00 18.37
C THR A 350 4.66 36.20 17.78
N LYS A 351 5.98 36.07 17.59
CA LYS A 351 6.80 37.11 16.96
C LYS A 351 6.90 36.85 15.45
N PHE A 352 6.12 37.58 14.67
CA PHE A 352 6.30 37.62 13.22
C PHE A 352 7.50 38.50 12.87
N VAL A 353 8.42 37.98 12.05
CA VAL A 353 9.69 38.66 11.72
C VAL A 353 9.81 39.05 10.25
N LYS A 354 9.07 38.40 9.36
CA LYS A 354 9.14 38.63 7.92
C LYS A 354 7.87 38.16 7.23
N ALA A 355 7.50 38.78 6.11
CA ALA A 355 6.46 38.30 5.20
C ALA A 355 7.06 38.01 3.82
N ILE A 356 6.55 36.98 3.15
CA ILE A 356 6.90 36.61 1.78
C ILE A 356 5.60 36.54 0.98
N ILE A 357 5.46 37.33 -0.08
CA ILE A 357 4.25 37.30 -0.91
C ILE A 357 4.25 36.03 -1.77
N THR A 358 3.25 35.18 -1.59
CA THR A 358 3.10 33.88 -2.27
C THR A 358 2.05 33.91 -3.37
N SER A 359 1.43 35.06 -3.65
CA SER A 359 0.60 35.26 -4.84
C SER A 359 1.39 35.99 -5.94
N PRO A 360 1.27 35.58 -7.22
CA PRO A 360 1.95 36.27 -8.32
C PRO A 360 1.35 37.63 -8.63
N THR A 361 0.05 37.79 -8.37
CA THR A 361 -0.72 39.00 -8.63
C THR A 361 -1.77 39.20 -7.53
N TRP A 362 -2.35 40.40 -7.50
CA TRP A 362 -3.54 40.67 -6.72
C TRP A 362 -4.75 39.94 -7.31
N GLN A 363 -5.60 39.39 -6.45
CA GLN A 363 -6.89 38.81 -6.84
C GLN A 363 -8.02 39.77 -6.47
N THR A 364 -8.81 40.22 -7.44
CA THR A 364 -9.98 41.08 -7.19
C THR A 364 -11.03 40.30 -6.42
N VAL A 365 -11.56 40.90 -5.36
CA VAL A 365 -12.66 40.38 -4.56
C VAL A 365 -13.91 41.17 -4.91
N THR A 366 -14.94 40.49 -5.41
CA THR A 366 -16.24 41.09 -5.73
C THR A 366 -17.33 40.59 -4.79
N ASP A 367 -18.38 41.39 -4.65
CA ASP A 367 -19.62 40.94 -4.04
C ASP A 367 -20.32 39.92 -4.97
N PRO A 368 -20.68 38.72 -4.49
CA PRO A 368 -21.29 37.71 -5.35
C PRO A 368 -22.72 38.08 -5.79
N ALA A 369 -23.43 38.94 -5.05
CA ALA A 369 -24.80 39.33 -5.37
C ALA A 369 -24.87 40.54 -6.30
N THR A 370 -24.01 41.55 -6.08
CA THR A 370 -24.05 42.82 -6.83
C THR A 370 -22.96 42.95 -7.88
N GLY A 371 -21.94 42.10 -7.85
CA GLY A 371 -20.75 42.22 -8.71
C GLY A 371 -19.81 43.38 -8.32
N ALA A 372 -20.14 44.17 -7.29
CA ALA A 372 -19.34 45.32 -6.87
C ALA A 372 -17.94 44.90 -6.37
N ILE A 373 -16.90 45.64 -6.77
CA ILE A 373 -15.53 45.40 -6.29
C ILE A 373 -15.42 45.82 -4.82
N LYS A 374 -15.15 44.84 -3.93
CA LYS A 374 -14.90 45.06 -2.50
C LYS A 374 -13.45 45.44 -2.22
N GLY A 375 -12.53 44.92 -3.04
CA GLY A 375 -11.11 45.11 -2.84
C GLY A 375 -10.30 44.14 -3.68
N ARG A 376 -9.04 44.00 -3.29
CA ARG A 376 -8.13 43.01 -3.86
C ARG A 376 -7.34 42.33 -2.76
N MET A 377 -7.04 41.05 -2.94
CA MET A 377 -6.35 40.24 -1.95
C MET A 377 -5.05 39.64 -2.46
N VAL A 378 -4.14 39.39 -1.53
CA VAL A 378 -2.85 38.76 -1.78
C VAL A 378 -2.57 37.78 -0.63
N GLU A 379 -1.99 36.63 -0.93
CA GLU A 379 -1.51 35.70 0.09
C GLU A 379 -0.03 35.99 0.40
N ALA A 380 0.31 35.93 1.69
CA ALA A 380 1.69 35.93 2.13
C ALA A 380 1.94 34.86 3.20
N ALA A 381 3.15 34.29 3.18
CA ALA A 381 3.68 33.49 4.27
C ALA A 381 4.38 34.41 5.28
N CYS A 382 3.82 34.54 6.47
CA CYS A 382 4.43 35.31 7.56
C CYS A 382 5.27 34.39 8.44
N ILE A 383 6.58 34.62 8.44
CA ILE A 383 7.57 33.86 9.20
C ILE A 383 7.49 34.27 10.67
N ALA A 384 7.46 33.28 11.55
CA ALA A 384 7.22 33.44 12.97
C ALA A 384 8.20 32.65 13.85
N LYS A 385 8.45 33.22 15.03
CA LYS A 385 8.99 32.51 16.20
C LYS A 385 7.87 32.42 17.24
N TRP A 386 7.54 31.23 17.69
CA TRP A 386 6.51 31.00 18.70
C TRP A 386 7.11 30.99 20.11
N ALA A 387 6.28 31.29 21.11
CA ALA A 387 6.68 31.32 22.53
C ALA A 387 7.34 30.02 23.02
N ASN A 388 6.93 28.88 22.47
CA ASN A 388 7.48 27.57 22.80
C ASN A 388 8.86 27.29 22.15
N GLY A 389 9.44 28.27 21.47
CA GLY A 389 10.73 28.15 20.79
C GLY A 389 10.66 27.54 19.38
N ASP A 390 9.48 27.10 18.91
CA ASP A 390 9.33 26.61 17.55
C ASP A 390 9.45 27.76 16.53
N CYS A 391 9.87 27.41 15.31
CA CYS A 391 10.00 28.34 14.17
C CYS A 391 9.27 27.82 12.94
N GLY A 392 8.83 28.73 12.07
CA GLY A 392 7.99 28.38 10.93
C GLY A 392 7.36 29.57 10.25
N TYR A 393 6.35 29.30 9.45
CA TYR A 393 5.55 30.33 8.81
C TYR A 393 4.07 29.95 8.84
N GLN A 394 3.23 30.99 8.74
CA GLN A 394 1.78 30.87 8.71
C GLN A 394 1.29 31.66 7.51
N TYR A 395 0.47 31.02 6.67
CA TYR A 395 -0.17 31.73 5.56
C TYR A 395 -1.27 32.64 6.06
N PHE A 396 -1.34 33.83 5.48
CA PHE A 396 -2.43 34.78 5.65
C PHE A 396 -2.82 35.36 4.31
N THR A 397 -4.12 35.58 4.13
CA THR A 397 -4.60 36.43 3.04
C THR A 397 -4.79 37.84 3.59
N PHE A 398 -4.26 38.83 2.88
CA PHE A 398 -4.43 40.24 3.18
C PHE A 398 -5.35 40.87 2.13
N ILE A 399 -6.23 41.77 2.56
CA ILE A 399 -7.11 42.52 1.67
C ILE A 399 -6.76 44.01 1.70
N GLN A 400 -6.78 44.63 0.53
CA GLN A 400 -6.74 46.06 0.31
C GLN A 400 -8.12 46.50 -0.20
N GLU A 401 -8.82 47.30 0.59
CA GLU A 401 -10.22 47.68 0.31
C GLU A 401 -10.31 48.64 -0.87
N HIS A 402 -11.35 48.49 -1.69
CA HIS A 402 -11.63 49.38 -2.80
C HIS A 402 -12.36 50.63 -2.31
N GLN A 403 -11.88 51.81 -2.72
CA GLN A 403 -12.41 53.11 -2.28
C GLN A 403 -13.28 53.80 -3.33
N GLY A 404 -13.61 53.11 -4.43
CA GLY A 404 -14.29 53.71 -5.57
C GLY A 404 -13.33 54.38 -6.55
N GLY A 405 -13.81 54.65 -7.78
CA GLY A 405 -13.02 55.31 -8.82
C GLY A 405 -11.71 54.62 -9.19
N GLY A 406 -11.62 53.29 -9.02
CA GLY A 406 -10.41 52.50 -9.27
C GLY A 406 -9.31 52.64 -8.20
N LYS A 407 -9.58 53.33 -7.09
CA LYS A 407 -8.63 53.56 -5.99
C LYS A 407 -8.75 52.46 -4.92
N TYR A 408 -7.63 52.20 -4.25
CA TYR A 408 -7.54 51.23 -3.16
C TYR A 408 -6.95 51.89 -1.91
N ALA A 409 -7.39 51.45 -0.73
CA ALA A 409 -6.93 51.94 0.55
C ALA A 409 -5.40 51.81 0.69
N GLU A 410 -4.76 52.75 1.38
CA GLU A 410 -3.29 52.73 1.53
C GLU A 410 -2.80 51.52 2.33
N GLY A 411 -3.55 51.13 3.35
CA GLY A 411 -3.26 50.00 4.22
C GLY A 411 -3.87 48.68 3.74
N ILE A 412 -3.40 47.59 4.35
CA ILE A 412 -4.01 46.26 4.21
C ILE A 412 -4.37 45.73 5.59
N ARG A 413 -5.36 44.84 5.64
CA ARG A 413 -5.73 44.11 6.86
C ARG A 413 -5.74 42.61 6.61
N ARG A 414 -5.62 41.83 7.68
CA ARG A 414 -5.83 40.38 7.62
C ARG A 414 -7.27 40.11 7.16
N TYR A 415 -7.39 39.30 6.11
CA TYR A 415 -8.66 38.79 5.61
C TYR A 415 -8.93 37.39 6.13
N SER A 416 -7.94 36.50 6.04
CA SER A 416 -8.05 35.12 6.51
C SER A 416 -6.71 34.58 7.03
N THR A 417 -6.77 33.44 7.70
CA THR A 417 -5.61 32.69 8.19
C THR A 417 -5.62 31.31 7.55
N GLY A 418 -4.51 30.94 6.91
CA GLY A 418 -4.31 29.65 6.25
C GLY A 418 -3.70 28.60 7.18
N TYR A 419 -2.85 27.72 6.63
CA TYR A 419 -2.16 26.70 7.42
C TYR A 419 -0.78 27.16 7.92
N ARG A 420 -0.32 26.52 9.00
CA ARG A 420 1.03 26.68 9.58
C ARG A 420 1.96 25.62 9.01
N SER A 421 3.23 25.98 8.86
CA SER A 421 4.32 25.03 8.57
C SER A 421 5.49 25.31 9.52
N ALA A 422 5.99 24.26 10.16
CA ALA A 422 7.19 24.34 10.98
C ALA A 422 8.45 24.18 10.11
N ILE A 423 9.50 24.93 10.44
CA ILE A 423 10.81 24.88 9.77
C ILE A 423 11.92 24.99 10.82
N ASP A 424 13.17 24.72 10.43
CA ASP A 424 14.31 24.96 11.29
C ASP A 424 14.45 26.46 11.63
N CYS A 425 14.68 26.80 12.90
CA CYS A 425 14.89 28.18 13.34
C CYS A 425 16.05 28.90 12.66
N LYS A 426 17.06 28.18 12.14
CA LYS A 426 18.16 28.73 11.32
C LYS A 426 17.66 29.34 10.01
N ASN A 427 16.49 28.91 9.53
CA ASN A 427 15.85 29.44 8.32
C ASN A 427 15.03 30.70 8.60
N VAL A 428 14.81 31.05 9.88
CA VAL A 428 14.15 32.30 10.28
C VAL A 428 15.19 33.41 10.42
N LYS A 429 15.42 34.12 9.32
CA LYS A 429 16.29 35.29 9.23
C LYS A 429 15.50 36.59 9.31
#